data_AF-A0A3D4PCN5-F1
#
_entry.id   AF-A0A3D4PCN5-F1
#
_cell.length_a   1.000
_cell.length_b   1.000
_cell.length_c   1.000
_cell.angle_alpha   90.00
_cell.angle_beta   90.00
_cell.angle_gamma   90.00
#
_symmetry.space_group_name_H-M   'P 1'
#
loop_
_entity.id
_entity.type
_entity.pdbx_description
1 polymer ?
#
loop_
_entity_poly.entity_id
_entity_poly.type
_entity_poly.pdbx_seq_one_letter_code
_entity_poly.pdbx_strand_id
1 'polypeptide(L)'
;MNWFTELTGLSDETPASIQQLYFESGHLHSRANGKSWECGELETVTLVELRQRVCRLNRESMQNSVREIVGNVRHLHSDPQNAHALFQVASQFNLLEMASPGITPECGVGIYEEDYTQGPACAIAAGAGTIFRNYFVDVNGQIGQTEKYQIDCLKGVGQLLGNHNQELWQMVNGYALPSAQGLKLINRKLEIMSESSVDQLRQSLQIGIMWETQVTLDKRSHTVSQVYCSAMPVAY
;
A
#
# COMPACT_ATOMS: atom_id res chain seq x y z
N MET A 1 18.39 11.87 11.84
CA MET A 1 17.71 12.33 10.60
C MET A 1 16.91 11.13 10.13
N ASN A 2 15.62 11.28 9.83
CA ASN A 2 14.82 10.13 9.36
C ASN A 2 15.08 9.88 7.86
N TRP A 3 14.67 8.73 7.34
CA TRP A 3 14.84 8.41 5.91
C TRP A 3 14.25 9.46 4.97
N PHE A 4 13.12 10.10 5.34
CA PHE A 4 12.44 11.08 4.51
C PHE A 4 13.32 12.33 4.30
N THR A 5 13.90 12.87 5.38
CA THR A 5 14.84 14.00 5.29
C THR A 5 16.10 13.61 4.52
N GLU A 6 16.62 12.40 4.71
CA GLU A 6 17.81 11.94 3.96
C GLU A 6 17.56 11.83 2.46
N LEU A 7 16.38 11.34 2.08
CA LEU A 7 15.96 11.22 0.69
C LEU A 7 15.72 12.60 0.07
N THR A 8 14.82 13.38 0.69
CA THR A 8 14.24 14.58 0.09
C THR A 8 14.99 15.87 0.41
N GLY A 9 15.78 15.90 1.49
CA GLY A 9 16.42 17.12 2.01
C GLY A 9 15.51 18.04 2.81
N LEU A 10 14.24 17.68 3.02
CA LEU A 10 13.28 18.47 3.82
C LEU A 10 13.46 18.15 5.31
N SER A 11 13.52 19.18 6.16
CA SER A 11 13.69 19.03 7.62
C SER A 11 12.45 18.51 8.35
N ASP A 12 11.28 18.64 7.74
CA ASP A 12 9.98 18.26 8.28
C ASP A 12 8.98 17.99 7.15
N GLU A 13 7.83 17.44 7.51
CA GLU A 13 6.74 17.06 6.62
C GLU A 13 5.54 17.99 6.74
N THR A 14 5.76 19.26 7.14
CA THR A 14 4.67 20.23 7.21
C THR A 14 4.12 20.55 5.81
N PRO A 15 2.85 21.01 5.69
CA PRO A 15 2.28 21.37 4.39
C PRO A 15 3.13 22.37 3.60
N ALA A 16 3.82 23.30 4.28
CA ALA A 16 4.72 24.26 3.64
C ALA A 16 5.99 23.58 3.08
N SER A 17 6.59 22.65 3.82
CA SER A 17 7.76 21.89 3.37
C SER A 17 7.42 20.96 2.20
N ILE A 18 6.28 20.26 2.25
CA ILE A 18 5.85 19.32 1.20
C ILE A 18 5.65 20.01 -0.15
N GLN A 19 5.34 21.32 -0.21
CA GLN A 19 5.28 22.09 -1.48
C GLN A 19 6.63 22.16 -2.22
N GLN A 20 7.74 21.80 -1.56
CA GLN A 20 9.04 21.66 -2.22
C GLN A 20 9.18 20.32 -2.98
N LEU A 21 8.25 19.39 -2.78
CA LEU A 21 8.13 18.16 -3.56
C LEU A 21 7.11 18.35 -4.68
N TYR A 22 7.37 17.74 -5.82
CA TYR A 22 6.40 17.67 -6.90
C TYR A 22 6.54 16.38 -7.69
N PHE A 23 5.44 15.92 -8.26
CA PHE A 23 5.37 14.73 -9.10
C PHE A 23 5.20 15.15 -10.56
N GLU A 24 6.06 14.66 -11.44
CA GLU A 24 6.01 14.93 -12.87
C GLU A 24 6.49 13.70 -13.65
N SER A 25 5.72 13.26 -14.64
CA SER A 25 6.12 12.19 -15.57
C SER A 25 6.68 10.91 -14.89
N GLY A 26 5.98 10.40 -13.87
CA GLY A 26 6.39 9.18 -13.15
C GLY A 26 7.50 9.38 -12.12
N HIS A 27 7.98 10.61 -11.92
CA HIS A 27 9.09 10.92 -11.03
C HIS A 27 8.66 11.85 -9.90
N LEU A 28 9.20 11.59 -8.70
CA LEU A 28 9.19 12.52 -7.58
C LEU A 28 10.44 13.40 -7.66
N HIS A 29 10.26 14.70 -7.52
CA HIS A 29 11.33 15.69 -7.50
C HIS A 29 11.34 16.46 -6.19
N SER A 30 12.54 16.76 -5.67
CA SER A 30 12.70 17.66 -4.52
C SER A 30 13.43 18.94 -4.92
N ARG A 31 12.80 20.09 -4.69
CA ARG A 31 13.43 21.41 -4.86
C ARG A 31 14.48 21.70 -3.80
N ALA A 32 14.37 21.08 -2.62
CA ALA A 32 15.29 21.35 -1.50
C ALA A 32 16.71 20.82 -1.78
N ASN A 33 16.83 19.70 -2.49
CA ASN A 33 18.13 19.08 -2.78
C ASN A 33 18.40 18.84 -4.28
N GLY A 34 17.45 19.19 -5.16
CA GLY A 34 17.56 19.07 -6.60
C GLY A 34 17.56 17.64 -7.16
N LYS A 35 17.24 16.63 -6.33
CA LYS A 35 17.22 15.22 -6.75
C LYS A 35 15.83 14.81 -7.27
N SER A 36 15.82 13.72 -8.04
CA SER A 36 14.60 13.06 -8.52
C SER A 36 14.72 11.55 -8.45
N TRP A 37 13.58 10.88 -8.34
CA TRP A 37 13.47 9.43 -8.26
C TRP A 37 12.28 8.93 -9.05
N GLU A 38 12.43 7.76 -9.66
CA GLU A 38 11.32 7.08 -10.33
C GLU A 38 10.36 6.53 -9.28
N CYS A 39 9.13 7.05 -9.25
CA CYS A 39 8.10 6.54 -8.35
C CYS A 39 7.53 5.23 -8.86
N GLY A 40 7.40 5.10 -10.18
CA GLY A 40 6.62 4.04 -10.79
C GLY A 40 5.14 4.42 -10.97
N GLU A 41 4.30 3.42 -11.22
CA GLU A 41 2.85 3.58 -11.41
C GLU A 41 2.08 2.87 -10.30
N LEU A 42 1.17 3.60 -9.63
CA LEU A 42 0.26 2.99 -8.67
C LEU A 42 -1.00 2.51 -9.38
N GLU A 43 -1.32 1.23 -9.17
CA GLU A 43 -2.56 0.62 -9.60
C GLU A 43 -3.34 0.06 -8.41
N THR A 44 -4.64 0.38 -8.30
CA THR A 44 -5.57 -0.32 -7.41
C THR A 44 -6.47 -1.23 -8.22
N VAL A 45 -6.40 -2.53 -7.98
CA VAL A 45 -7.04 -3.56 -8.81
C VAL A 45 -7.81 -4.57 -7.96
N THR A 46 -8.97 -4.98 -8.44
CA THR A 46 -9.81 -6.02 -7.81
C THR A 46 -9.34 -7.44 -8.14
N LEU A 47 -9.68 -8.42 -7.31
CA LEU A 47 -9.40 -9.82 -7.61
C LEU A 47 -10.06 -10.30 -8.91
N VAL A 48 -11.27 -9.82 -9.23
CA VAL A 48 -11.93 -10.17 -10.51
C VAL A 48 -11.14 -9.66 -11.71
N GLU A 49 -10.64 -8.42 -11.67
CA GLU A 49 -9.81 -7.86 -12.74
C GLU A 49 -8.50 -8.66 -12.90
N LEU A 50 -7.85 -9.03 -11.79
CA LEU A 50 -6.65 -9.88 -11.81
C LEU A 50 -6.94 -11.26 -12.43
N ARG A 51 -8.02 -11.93 -12.01
CA ARG A 51 -8.43 -13.23 -12.60
C ARG A 51 -8.69 -13.09 -14.09
N GLN A 52 -9.37 -12.02 -14.52
CA GLN A 52 -9.61 -11.75 -15.95
C GLN A 52 -8.32 -11.52 -16.74
N ARG A 53 -7.34 -10.79 -16.18
CA ARG A 53 -6.02 -10.61 -16.80
C ARG A 53 -5.33 -11.96 -16.98
N VAL A 54 -5.30 -12.78 -15.94
CA VAL A 54 -4.68 -14.12 -15.98
C VAL A 54 -5.35 -15.02 -17.01
N CYS A 55 -6.68 -15.06 -17.08
CA CYS A 55 -7.40 -15.86 -18.08
C CYS A 55 -7.09 -15.46 -19.53
N ARG A 56 -6.63 -14.22 -19.78
CA ARG A 56 -6.23 -13.75 -21.11
C ARG A 56 -4.76 -14.04 -21.43
N LEU A 57 -3.96 -14.45 -20.46
CA LEU A 57 -2.57 -14.81 -20.69
C LEU A 57 -2.51 -16.17 -21.38
N ASN A 58 -1.96 -16.19 -22.59
CA ASN A 58 -1.59 -17.45 -23.24
C ASN A 58 -0.24 -17.91 -22.68
N ARG A 59 -0.27 -18.54 -21.50
CA ARG A 59 0.94 -19.02 -20.82
C ARG A 59 0.94 -20.53 -20.72
N GLU A 60 2.02 -21.14 -21.18
CA GLU A 60 2.34 -22.52 -20.85
C GLU A 60 2.51 -22.65 -19.33
N SER A 61 2.02 -23.75 -18.76
CA SER A 61 2.21 -24.04 -17.35
C SER A 61 3.71 -24.22 -17.08
N MET A 62 4.34 -23.23 -16.46
CA MET A 62 5.71 -23.35 -15.97
C MET A 62 5.71 -23.94 -14.57
N GLN A 63 6.73 -24.74 -14.26
CA GLN A 63 6.91 -25.27 -12.92
C GLN A 63 7.37 -24.15 -11.98
N ASN A 64 6.51 -23.78 -11.04
CA ASN A 64 6.87 -22.86 -9.97
C ASN A 64 7.70 -23.60 -8.90
N SER A 65 8.66 -22.90 -8.30
CA SER A 65 9.36 -23.37 -7.10
C SER A 65 9.13 -22.37 -5.97
N VAL A 66 9.16 -22.88 -4.74
CA VAL A 66 9.04 -22.08 -3.53
C VAL A 66 10.21 -22.43 -2.63
N ARG A 67 10.85 -21.40 -2.07
CA ARG A 67 11.91 -21.54 -1.08
C ARG A 67 11.72 -20.52 0.02
N GLU A 68 12.16 -20.88 1.22
CA GLU A 68 12.26 -19.93 2.32
C GLU A 68 13.48 -19.02 2.12
N ILE A 69 13.33 -17.74 2.42
CA ILE A 69 14.42 -16.78 2.51
C ILE A 69 14.28 -16.08 3.87
N VAL A 70 15.26 -16.28 4.75
CA VAL A 70 15.38 -15.52 6.00
C VAL A 70 16.37 -14.39 5.76
N GLY A 71 15.91 -13.14 5.85
CA GLY A 71 16.75 -11.99 5.58
C GLY A 71 16.10 -10.66 5.89
N ASN A 72 16.88 -9.59 5.81
CA ASN A 72 16.40 -8.23 5.95
C ASN A 72 15.79 -7.76 4.62
N VAL A 73 14.51 -7.37 4.63
CA VAL A 73 13.79 -6.98 3.42
C VAL A 73 14.40 -5.74 2.73
N ARG A 74 15.04 -4.82 3.48
CA ARG A 74 15.78 -3.68 2.92
C ARG A 74 16.97 -4.16 2.08
N HIS A 75 17.73 -5.16 2.58
CA HIS A 75 18.82 -5.76 1.80
C HIS A 75 18.31 -6.50 0.57
N LEU A 76 17.16 -7.17 0.67
CA LEU A 76 16.54 -7.85 -0.48
C LEU A 76 16.11 -6.85 -1.56
N HIS A 77 15.56 -5.69 -1.19
CA HIS A 77 15.27 -4.62 -2.14
C HIS A 77 16.56 -4.06 -2.77
N SER A 78 17.60 -3.83 -1.96
CA SER A 78 18.89 -3.31 -2.43
C SER A 78 19.72 -4.29 -3.29
N ASP A 79 19.40 -5.58 -3.30
CA ASP A 79 20.11 -6.59 -4.10
C ASP A 79 19.76 -6.44 -5.59
N PRO A 80 20.73 -6.11 -6.47
CA PRO A 80 20.49 -5.98 -7.89
C PRO A 80 19.95 -7.26 -8.56
N GLN A 81 20.12 -8.44 -7.96
CA GLN A 81 19.52 -9.68 -8.45
C GLN A 81 17.99 -9.69 -8.36
N ASN A 82 17.41 -8.81 -7.55
CA ASN A 82 15.96 -8.63 -7.43
C ASN A 82 15.45 -7.44 -8.28
N ALA A 83 16.23 -6.93 -9.24
CA ALA A 83 15.74 -5.94 -10.19
C ALA A 83 14.48 -6.47 -10.91
N HIS A 84 13.45 -5.63 -11.00
CA HIS A 84 12.12 -5.95 -11.55
C HIS A 84 11.36 -7.07 -10.80
N ALA A 85 11.82 -7.45 -9.60
CA ALA A 85 11.10 -8.41 -8.77
C ALA A 85 9.83 -7.77 -8.16
N LEU A 86 8.81 -8.61 -7.94
CA LEU A 86 7.60 -8.23 -7.22
C LEU A 86 7.70 -8.65 -5.74
N PHE A 87 7.64 -7.67 -4.84
CA PHE A 87 7.63 -7.88 -3.39
C PHE A 87 6.20 -7.83 -2.87
N GLN A 88 5.80 -8.84 -2.09
CA GLN A 88 4.58 -8.78 -1.29
C GLN A 88 4.86 -8.07 0.02
N VAL A 89 4.13 -6.99 0.29
CA VAL A 89 4.36 -6.08 1.41
C VAL A 89 3.13 -6.08 2.31
N ALA A 90 3.32 -6.28 3.61
CA ALA A 90 2.27 -6.04 4.60
C ALA A 90 1.91 -4.55 4.62
N SER A 91 0.62 -4.23 4.44
CA SER A 91 0.12 -2.85 4.33
C SER A 91 -1.24 -2.70 4.99
N GLN A 92 -1.68 -1.46 5.22
CA GLN A 92 -3.07 -1.15 5.56
C GLN A 92 -3.95 -1.09 4.31
N PHE A 93 -5.28 -1.00 4.46
CA PHE A 93 -6.23 -0.94 3.34
C PHE A 93 -6.19 0.39 2.57
N ASN A 94 -5.54 1.41 3.10
CA ASN A 94 -5.26 2.68 2.42
C ASN A 94 -3.89 2.71 1.73
N LEU A 95 -3.19 1.57 1.65
CA LEU A 95 -1.85 1.48 1.07
C LEU A 95 -0.84 2.38 1.79
N LEU A 96 -0.93 2.47 3.12
CA LEU A 96 0.05 3.12 3.99
C LEU A 96 0.44 2.17 5.14
N GLU A 97 1.41 2.58 5.93
CA GLU A 97 2.05 1.81 7.00
C GLU A 97 2.11 2.66 8.30
N MET A 98 1.03 3.39 8.58
CA MET A 98 0.93 4.27 9.77
C MET A 98 1.01 3.46 11.06
N ALA A 99 1.79 3.87 12.05
CA ALA A 99 2.08 3.06 13.24
C ALA A 99 0.86 2.69 14.12
N SER A 100 -0.25 3.43 14.02
CA SER A 100 -1.50 3.10 14.70
C SER A 100 -2.71 3.76 14.03
N PRO A 101 -3.95 3.34 14.36
CA PRO A 101 -5.17 3.98 13.84
C PRO A 101 -5.29 5.47 14.16
N GLY A 102 -4.61 5.96 15.21
CA GLY A 102 -4.64 7.38 15.58
C GLY A 102 -3.70 8.28 14.78
N ILE A 103 -2.87 7.70 13.90
CA ILE A 103 -1.93 8.45 13.06
C ILE A 103 -2.52 8.61 11.66
N THR A 104 -2.67 9.86 11.23
CA THR A 104 -3.27 10.20 9.94
C THR A 104 -2.19 10.38 8.86
N PRO A 105 -2.55 10.34 7.56
CA PRO A 105 -1.63 10.63 6.46
C PRO A 105 -0.85 11.94 6.60
N GLU A 106 -1.45 12.96 7.22
CA GLU A 106 -0.85 14.27 7.47
C GLU A 106 0.27 14.24 8.52
N CYS A 107 0.36 13.21 9.36
CA CYS A 107 1.50 13.00 10.24
C CYS A 107 2.79 12.66 9.48
N GLY A 108 2.67 12.31 8.19
CA GLY A 108 3.77 12.02 7.30
C GLY A 108 4.24 10.57 7.34
N VAL A 109 5.20 10.27 6.47
CA VAL A 109 5.78 8.93 6.26
C VAL A 109 7.18 8.81 6.84
N GLY A 110 7.82 9.92 7.26
CA GLY A 110 9.10 9.89 7.94
C GLY A 110 9.08 9.13 9.27
N ILE A 111 7.91 9.03 9.91
CA ILE A 111 7.69 8.24 11.14
C ILE A 111 7.91 6.73 10.93
N TYR A 112 7.92 6.24 9.68
CA TYR A 112 8.15 4.84 9.38
C TYR A 112 9.54 4.36 9.85
N GLU A 113 10.50 5.28 10.06
CA GLU A 113 11.83 4.96 10.62
C GLU A 113 11.74 4.34 12.03
N GLU A 114 10.67 4.64 12.76
CA GLU A 114 10.49 4.20 14.15
C GLU A 114 9.83 2.82 14.27
N ASP A 115 9.32 2.27 13.15
CA ASP A 115 8.69 0.96 13.08
C ASP A 115 9.57 -0.02 12.29
N TYR A 116 10.06 -1.05 12.99
CA TYR A 116 10.99 -2.04 12.46
C TYR A 116 10.29 -3.27 11.85
N THR A 117 8.97 -3.22 11.65
CA THR A 117 8.22 -4.28 10.97
C THR A 117 8.45 -4.26 9.45
N GLN A 118 7.97 -5.31 8.76
CA GLN A 118 8.22 -5.48 7.33
C GLN A 118 7.62 -4.36 6.47
N GLY A 119 6.41 -3.90 6.76
CA GLY A 119 5.70 -2.90 5.96
C GLY A 119 6.50 -1.59 5.83
N PRO A 120 6.79 -0.90 6.94
CA PRO A 120 7.64 0.28 6.98
C PRO A 120 9.01 0.07 6.34
N ALA A 121 9.65 -1.07 6.59
CA ALA A 121 10.95 -1.38 5.98
C ALA A 121 10.89 -1.46 4.44
N CYS A 122 9.82 -2.05 3.87
CA CYS A 122 9.55 -2.04 2.43
C CYS A 122 9.21 -0.64 1.92
N ALA A 123 8.40 0.11 2.66
CA ALA A 123 7.99 1.47 2.30
C ALA A 123 9.20 2.42 2.20
N ILE A 124 10.14 2.32 3.15
CA ILE A 124 11.40 3.08 3.13
C ILE A 124 12.31 2.60 1.98
N ALA A 125 12.28 1.30 1.66
CA ALA A 125 13.10 0.75 0.59
C ALA A 125 12.73 1.32 -0.80
N ALA A 126 11.46 1.65 -0.99
CA ALA A 126 10.89 2.30 -2.17
C ALA A 126 10.31 3.69 -1.82
N GLY A 127 11.15 4.55 -1.24
CA GLY A 127 10.72 5.79 -0.60
C GLY A 127 9.98 6.75 -1.53
N ALA A 128 10.36 6.83 -2.81
CA ALA A 128 9.68 7.67 -3.79
C ALA A 128 8.23 7.22 -4.04
N GLY A 129 8.00 5.91 -4.17
CA GLY A 129 6.66 5.35 -4.29
C GLY A 129 5.84 5.55 -3.02
N THR A 130 6.45 5.44 -1.85
CA THR A 130 5.80 5.73 -0.56
C THR A 130 5.36 7.17 -0.41
N ILE A 131 6.23 8.14 -0.73
CA ILE A 131 5.88 9.57 -0.72
C ILE A 131 4.75 9.85 -1.71
N PHE A 132 4.79 9.24 -2.89
CA PHE A 132 3.72 9.36 -3.88
C PHE A 132 2.37 8.87 -3.33
N ARG A 133 2.32 7.66 -2.76
CA ARG A 133 1.09 7.09 -2.15
C ARG A 133 0.50 7.96 -1.04
N ASN A 134 1.32 8.71 -0.32
CA ASN A 134 0.82 9.59 0.74
C ASN A 134 0.40 10.97 0.21
N TYR A 135 1.22 11.62 -0.61
CA TYR A 135 1.07 13.05 -0.92
C TYR A 135 0.59 13.37 -2.33
N PHE A 136 0.68 12.45 -3.28
CA PHE A 136 0.48 12.75 -4.71
C PHE A 136 -0.53 11.85 -5.41
N VAL A 137 -0.94 10.73 -4.80
CA VAL A 137 -1.98 9.87 -5.35
C VAL A 137 -3.31 10.62 -5.45
N ASP A 138 -4.02 10.46 -6.56
CA ASP A 138 -5.37 10.98 -6.70
C ASP A 138 -6.36 10.06 -5.96
N VAL A 139 -7.06 10.63 -4.98
CA VAL A 139 -8.16 9.99 -4.27
C VAL A 139 -9.46 10.74 -4.56
N ASN A 140 -10.17 10.31 -5.61
CA ASN A 140 -11.46 10.88 -6.02
C ASN A 140 -11.41 12.39 -6.36
N GLY A 141 -10.37 12.84 -7.06
CA GLY A 141 -10.12 14.22 -7.45
C GLY A 141 -9.35 15.05 -6.42
N GLN A 142 -8.99 14.46 -5.27
CA GLN A 142 -8.15 15.07 -4.24
C GLN A 142 -6.74 14.51 -4.37
N ILE A 143 -5.74 15.37 -4.54
CA ILE A 143 -4.34 14.96 -4.54
C ILE A 143 -3.86 14.72 -3.10
N GLY A 144 -3.29 13.54 -2.87
CA GLY A 144 -2.78 13.08 -1.58
C GLY A 144 -3.86 12.47 -0.70
N GLN A 145 -3.44 11.53 0.14
CA GLN A 145 -4.26 10.97 1.20
C GLN A 145 -4.29 11.92 2.40
N THR A 146 -5.45 12.00 3.05
CA THR A 146 -5.72 12.81 4.24
C THR A 146 -6.57 12.00 5.20
N GLU A 147 -6.79 12.47 6.43
CA GLU A 147 -7.74 11.84 7.36
C GLU A 147 -9.13 11.60 6.71
N LYS A 148 -9.55 12.49 5.80
CA LYS A 148 -10.89 12.46 5.18
C LYS A 148 -10.96 11.77 3.82
N TYR A 149 -9.86 11.73 3.09
CA TYR A 149 -9.78 11.18 1.73
C TYR A 149 -8.66 10.15 1.68
N GLN A 150 -9.02 8.88 1.69
CA GLN A 150 -8.07 7.76 1.64
C GLN A 150 -8.52 6.72 0.63
N ILE A 151 -7.55 5.97 0.13
CA ILE A 151 -7.79 4.71 -0.55
C ILE A 151 -8.43 3.76 0.47
N ASP A 152 -9.39 2.95 0.01
CA ASP A 152 -9.99 1.87 0.80
C ASP A 152 -10.12 0.63 -0.08
N CYS A 153 -9.11 -0.23 0.01
CA CYS A 153 -9.07 -1.49 -0.72
C CYS A 153 -10.10 -2.54 -0.22
N LEU A 154 -10.82 -2.27 0.88
CA LEU A 154 -11.90 -3.12 1.39
C LEU A 154 -13.29 -2.57 1.03
N LYS A 155 -13.39 -1.40 0.39
CA LYS A 155 -14.65 -0.72 0.07
C LYS A 155 -15.65 -1.61 -0.66
N GLY A 156 -15.20 -2.33 -1.69
CA GLY A 156 -16.05 -3.23 -2.48
C GLY A 156 -16.61 -4.39 -1.64
N VAL A 157 -15.83 -4.94 -0.72
CA VAL A 157 -16.27 -5.97 0.22
C VAL A 157 -17.28 -5.39 1.21
N GLY A 158 -17.00 -4.20 1.74
CA GLY A 158 -17.90 -3.45 2.63
C GLY A 158 -19.26 -3.18 2.00
N GLN A 159 -19.30 -2.79 0.73
CA GLN A 159 -20.56 -2.57 0.00
C GLN A 159 -21.39 -3.85 -0.11
N LEU A 160 -20.78 -4.97 -0.51
CA LEU A 160 -21.49 -6.25 -0.67
C LEU A 160 -21.93 -6.86 0.66
N LEU A 161 -21.15 -6.68 1.74
CA LEU A 161 -21.54 -7.08 3.07
C LEU A 161 -22.54 -6.12 3.73
N GLY A 162 -22.76 -4.93 3.16
CA GLY A 162 -23.66 -3.92 3.71
C GLY A 162 -23.11 -3.19 4.94
N ASN A 163 -21.81 -2.88 4.96
CA ASN A 163 -21.15 -2.09 6.02
C ASN A 163 -21.43 -0.57 5.91
N HIS A 164 -22.65 -0.16 5.52
CA HIS A 164 -22.94 1.24 5.18
C HIS A 164 -22.81 2.21 6.35
N ASN A 165 -23.15 1.76 7.56
CA ASN A 165 -23.08 2.55 8.78
C ASN A 165 -21.84 2.22 9.63
N GLN A 166 -20.85 1.53 9.06
CA GLN A 166 -19.68 1.04 9.79
C GLN A 166 -20.04 0.10 10.98
N GLU A 167 -21.19 -0.58 10.89
CA GLU A 167 -21.71 -1.51 11.90
C GLU A 167 -20.91 -2.82 11.96
N LEU A 168 -20.33 -3.24 10.84
CA LEU A 168 -19.51 -4.45 10.75
C LEU A 168 -18.08 -4.14 11.19
N TRP A 169 -17.51 -3.08 10.64
CA TRP A 169 -16.24 -2.50 11.06
C TRP A 169 -16.20 -1.00 10.77
N GLN A 170 -15.39 -0.28 11.54
CA GLN A 170 -15.03 1.10 11.26
C GLN A 170 -13.72 1.13 10.48
N MET A 171 -13.64 1.94 9.43
CA MET A 171 -12.38 2.18 8.72
C MET A 171 -11.74 3.43 9.30
N VAL A 172 -10.57 3.30 9.91
CA VAL A 172 -9.85 4.42 10.56
C VAL A 172 -8.41 4.39 10.08
N ASN A 173 -7.99 5.36 9.26
CA ASN A 173 -6.62 5.47 8.74
C ASN A 173 -6.07 4.16 8.12
N GLY A 174 -6.90 3.49 7.30
CA GLY A 174 -6.55 2.22 6.66
C GLY A 174 -6.74 0.96 7.51
N TYR A 175 -7.10 1.12 8.79
CA TYR A 175 -7.43 0.01 9.69
C TYR A 175 -8.92 -0.30 9.65
N ALA A 176 -9.26 -1.53 9.23
CA ALA A 176 -10.62 -2.05 9.33
C ALA A 176 -10.86 -2.63 10.73
N LEU A 177 -11.41 -1.83 11.66
CA LEU A 177 -11.60 -2.18 13.07
C LEU A 177 -12.99 -2.80 13.30
N PRO A 178 -13.13 -4.14 13.37
CA PRO A 178 -14.42 -4.78 13.57
C PRO A 178 -14.86 -4.71 15.04
N SER A 179 -16.18 -4.71 15.27
CA SER A 179 -16.74 -4.98 16.59
C SER A 179 -17.05 -6.47 16.76
N ALA A 180 -17.10 -6.97 18.00
CA ALA A 180 -17.50 -8.35 18.26
C ALA A 180 -18.91 -8.67 17.72
N GLN A 181 -19.82 -7.68 17.74
CA GLN A 181 -21.14 -7.81 17.12
C GLN A 181 -21.04 -7.82 15.59
N GLY A 182 -20.23 -6.94 15.01
CA GLY A 182 -19.95 -6.88 13.58
C GLY A 182 -19.45 -8.22 13.04
N LEU A 183 -18.47 -8.84 13.70
CA LEU A 183 -17.96 -10.17 13.33
C LEU A 183 -19.05 -11.25 13.37
N LYS A 184 -19.92 -11.25 14.39
CA LYS A 184 -21.06 -12.19 14.46
C LYS A 184 -22.05 -11.97 13.32
N LEU A 185 -22.30 -10.72 12.93
CA LEU A 185 -23.16 -10.38 11.80
C LEU A 185 -22.54 -10.82 10.47
N ILE A 186 -21.23 -10.61 10.29
CA ILE A 186 -20.50 -11.11 9.11
C ILE A 186 -20.62 -12.62 9.02
N ASN A 187 -20.34 -13.37 10.11
CA ASN A 187 -20.41 -14.84 10.11
C ASN A 187 -21.81 -15.34 9.72
N ARG A 188 -22.87 -14.78 10.32
CA ARG A 188 -24.26 -15.15 9.97
C ARG A 188 -24.58 -14.88 8.50
N LYS A 189 -24.09 -13.77 7.94
CA LYS A 189 -24.26 -13.46 6.51
C LYS A 189 -23.54 -14.50 5.66
N LEU A 190 -22.29 -14.81 5.97
CA LEU A 190 -21.49 -15.78 5.22
C LEU A 190 -22.07 -17.20 5.28
N GLU A 191 -22.62 -17.62 6.42
CA GLU A 191 -23.22 -18.96 6.62
C GLU A 191 -24.42 -19.24 5.70
N ILE A 192 -25.17 -18.20 5.30
CA ILE A 192 -26.35 -18.33 4.45
C ILE A 192 -26.08 -18.00 2.98
N MET A 193 -24.90 -17.49 2.65
CA MET A 193 -24.51 -17.17 1.27
C MET A 193 -24.14 -18.44 0.51
N SER A 194 -24.49 -18.49 -0.78
CA SER A 194 -23.96 -19.52 -1.68
C SER A 194 -22.48 -19.29 -1.91
N GLU A 195 -21.75 -20.34 -2.31
CA GLU A 195 -20.33 -20.22 -2.69
C GLU A 195 -20.12 -19.19 -3.81
N SER A 196 -21.06 -19.06 -4.75
CA SER A 196 -21.01 -18.03 -5.79
C SER A 196 -21.07 -16.61 -5.23
N SER A 197 -21.90 -16.37 -4.21
CA SER A 197 -21.99 -15.07 -3.54
C SER A 197 -20.78 -14.81 -2.64
N VAL A 198 -20.23 -15.84 -1.99
CA VAL A 198 -18.96 -15.72 -1.26
C VAL A 198 -17.81 -15.40 -2.22
N ASP A 199 -17.76 -16.02 -3.40
CA ASP A 199 -16.75 -15.69 -4.40
C ASP A 199 -16.93 -14.28 -4.96
N GLN A 200 -18.16 -13.74 -5.07
CA GLN A 200 -18.39 -12.32 -5.37
C GLN A 200 -17.77 -11.39 -4.32
N LEU A 201 -17.81 -11.74 -3.03
CA LEU A 201 -17.10 -10.99 -1.99
C LEU A 201 -15.59 -11.05 -2.19
N ARG A 202 -15.03 -12.24 -2.48
CA ARG A 202 -13.58 -12.38 -2.74
C ARG A 202 -13.17 -11.55 -3.94
N GLN A 203 -13.98 -11.57 -5.00
CA GLN A 203 -13.76 -10.85 -6.25
C GLN A 203 -13.72 -9.33 -6.08
N SER A 204 -14.43 -8.77 -5.09
CA SER A 204 -14.47 -7.32 -4.84
C SER A 204 -13.33 -6.80 -3.95
N LEU A 205 -12.52 -7.67 -3.36
CA LEU A 205 -11.31 -7.28 -2.65
C LEU A 205 -10.34 -6.61 -3.61
N GLN A 206 -9.81 -5.46 -3.22
CA GLN A 206 -8.78 -4.74 -3.96
C GLN A 206 -7.42 -4.88 -3.28
N ILE A 207 -6.38 -4.72 -4.08
CA ILE A 207 -5.00 -4.53 -3.62
C ILE A 207 -4.40 -3.35 -4.36
N GLY A 208 -3.36 -2.75 -3.77
CA GLY A 208 -2.50 -1.78 -4.46
C GLY A 208 -1.27 -2.47 -5.03
N ILE A 209 -0.82 -2.04 -6.20
CA ILE A 209 0.46 -2.43 -6.80
C ILE A 209 1.19 -1.15 -7.19
N MET A 210 2.38 -0.94 -6.63
CA MET A 210 3.33 0.07 -7.13
C MET A 210 4.28 -0.62 -8.11
N TRP A 211 4.10 -0.37 -9.39
CA TRP A 211 4.91 -0.94 -10.47
C TRP A 211 6.22 -0.19 -10.62
N GLU A 212 7.33 -0.91 -10.70
CA GLU A 212 8.65 -0.40 -11.10
C GLU A 212 9.09 0.88 -10.36
N THR A 213 8.92 0.87 -9.04
CA THR A 213 9.38 1.95 -8.17
C THR A 213 10.89 1.82 -7.90
N GLN A 214 11.61 2.94 -7.92
CA GLN A 214 13.05 2.94 -7.67
C GLN A 214 13.35 2.53 -6.22
N VAL A 215 14.34 1.65 -6.06
CA VAL A 215 14.94 1.38 -4.75
C VAL A 215 15.77 2.58 -4.31
N THR A 216 15.36 3.24 -3.22
CA THR A 216 15.96 4.49 -2.73
C THR A 216 17.05 4.29 -1.68
N LEU A 217 17.35 3.04 -1.33
CA LEU A 217 18.42 2.68 -0.38
C LEU A 217 19.77 2.58 -1.07
N ASP A 218 20.85 2.78 -0.29
CA ASP A 218 22.24 2.51 -0.68
C ASP A 218 22.68 3.10 -2.03
N LYS A 219 22.04 4.20 -2.46
CA LYS A 219 22.25 4.84 -3.77
C LYS A 219 22.03 3.87 -4.95
N ARG A 220 21.12 2.90 -4.80
CA ARG A 220 20.68 2.02 -5.89
C ARG A 220 19.75 2.78 -6.84
N SER A 221 19.62 2.24 -8.05
CA SER A 221 18.84 2.83 -9.12
C SER A 221 18.00 1.81 -9.90
N HIS A 222 18.05 0.53 -9.53
CA HIS A 222 17.14 -0.45 -10.12
C HIS A 222 15.75 -0.27 -9.52
N THR A 223 14.77 -0.77 -10.26
CA THR A 223 13.36 -0.74 -9.87
C THR A 223 12.94 -2.09 -9.33
N VAL A 224 11.91 -2.06 -8.49
CA VAL A 224 11.17 -3.24 -8.02
C VAL A 224 9.69 -2.90 -8.07
N SER A 225 8.84 -3.90 -8.04
CA SER A 225 7.40 -3.70 -7.85
C SER A 225 7.00 -4.12 -6.44
N GLN A 226 6.04 -3.41 -5.82
CA GLN A 226 5.48 -3.76 -4.52
C GLN A 226 3.98 -3.98 -4.64
N VAL A 227 3.50 -5.14 -4.20
CA VAL A 227 2.08 -5.41 -4.02
C VAL A 227 1.73 -5.31 -2.53
N TYR A 228 0.78 -4.44 -2.22
CA TYR A 228 0.37 -4.12 -0.87
C TYR A 228 -0.78 -5.02 -0.44
N CYS A 229 -0.47 -5.95 0.44
CA CYS A 229 -1.38 -6.99 0.89
C CYS A 229 -1.88 -6.64 2.30
N SER A 230 -3.13 -6.18 2.39
CA SER A 230 -3.73 -5.80 3.66
C SER A 230 -4.24 -6.99 4.45
N ALA A 231 -4.08 -6.93 5.77
CA ALA A 231 -4.61 -7.92 6.71
C ALA A 231 -5.67 -7.30 7.63
N MET A 232 -6.62 -8.12 8.06
CA MET A 232 -7.57 -7.70 9.09
C MET A 232 -6.86 -7.56 10.43
N PRO A 233 -6.99 -6.42 11.13
CA PRO A 233 -6.42 -6.25 12.45
C PRO A 233 -7.11 -7.17 13.47
N VAL A 234 -6.33 -7.81 14.34
CA VAL A 234 -6.86 -8.69 15.40
C VAL A 234 -7.03 -7.93 16.73
N ALA A 235 -6.14 -6.98 17.03
CA ALA A 235 -6.21 -6.12 18.22
C ALA A 235 -5.50 -4.78 17.96
N TYR A 236 -6.13 -3.68 18.41
CA TYR A 236 -5.60 -2.30 18.52
C TYR A 236 -6.28 -1.60 19.70
#